data_AF-A0A8T6S6U0-F1
#
_entry.id   AF-A0A8T6S6U0-F1
#
_cell.length_a   1.000
_cell.length_b   1.000
_cell.length_c   1.000
_cell.angle_alpha   90.00
_cell.angle_beta   90.00
_cell.angle_gamma   90.00
#
_symmetry.space_group_name_H-M   'P 1'
#
loop_
_entity.id
_entity.type
_entity.pdbx_description
1 polymer ?
#
loop_
_entity_poly.entity_id
_entity_poly.type
_entity_poly.pdbx_seq_one_letter_code
_entity_poly.pdbx_strand_id
1 'polypeptide(L)'
;DLDVGRSKADLLQHRLGYSIEGADLETRKVRLDGRNALELLEGADVVLDGLDNMESRYVINDACLELGIPWVYGGVVATGG
;
A
#
# COMPACT_ATOMS: atom_id res chain seq x y z
N ASP A 1 5.55 0.19 23.53
CA ASP A 1 5.79 -1.22 23.19
C ASP A 1 4.51 -2.08 23.06
N LEU A 2 3.31 -1.48 23.00
CA LEU A 2 2.02 -2.21 22.92
C LEU A 2 1.60 -2.58 21.48
N ASP A 3 2.35 -2.13 20.47
CA ASP A 3 2.03 -2.32 19.06
C ASP A 3 2.70 -3.57 18.46
N VAL A 4 3.72 -4.10 19.13
CA VAL A 4 4.48 -5.25 18.65
C VAL A 4 3.57 -6.47 18.52
N GLY A 5 3.64 -7.14 17.37
CA GLY A 5 2.81 -8.31 17.05
C GLY A 5 1.41 -7.98 16.53
N ARG A 6 0.97 -6.71 16.58
CA ARG A 6 -0.28 -6.28 15.94
C ARG A 6 -0.06 -6.03 14.45
N SER A 7 -1.12 -6.20 13.66
CA SER A 7 -1.08 -5.86 12.24
C SER A 7 -0.82 -4.37 12.05
N LYS A 8 0.12 -4.03 11.15
CA LYS A 8 0.37 -2.65 10.73
C LYS A 8 -0.88 -2.01 10.14
N ALA A 9 -1.67 -2.75 9.35
CA ALA A 9 -2.89 -2.26 8.72
C ALA A 9 -3.96 -1.89 9.76
N ASP A 10 -4.21 -2.77 10.74
CA ASP A 10 -5.19 -2.50 11.81
C ASP A 10 -4.76 -1.29 12.66
N LEU A 11 -3.47 -1.20 13.00
CA LEU A 11 -2.92 -0.07 13.73
C LEU A 11 -3.04 1.24 12.96
N LEU A 12 -2.84 1.21 11.64
CA LEU A 12 -2.98 2.37 10.78
C LEU A 12 -4.42 2.90 10.80
N GLN A 13 -5.40 2.01 10.66
CA GLN A 13 -6.82 2.37 10.74
C GLN A 13 -7.15 3.02 12.08
N HIS A 14 -6.66 2.43 13.18
CA HIS A 14 -6.84 3.00 14.51
C HIS A 14 -6.14 4.34 14.72
N ARG A 15 -4.99 4.61 14.10
CA ARG A 15 -4.23 5.85 14.34
C ARG A 15 -4.63 6.99 13.41
N LEU A 16 -4.77 6.70 12.11
CA LEU A 16 -5.11 7.71 11.11
C LEU A 16 -6.56 8.17 11.24
N GLY A 17 -7.47 7.30 11.69
CA GLY A 17 -8.86 7.67 11.93
C GLY A 17 -9.05 8.79 12.96
N TYR A 18 -8.10 8.97 13.88
CA TYR A 18 -8.08 10.11 14.82
C TYR A 18 -7.26 11.30 14.33
N SER A 19 -6.36 11.08 13.36
CA SER A 19 -5.37 12.09 12.95
C SER A 19 -5.82 12.88 11.72
N ILE A 20 -6.68 12.31 10.88
CA ILE A 20 -7.23 12.97 9.69
C ILE A 20 -8.75 12.95 9.79
N GLU A 21 -9.31 14.05 10.29
CA GLU A 21 -10.75 14.21 10.43
C GLU A 21 -11.43 14.15 9.06
N GLY A 22 -12.41 13.25 8.92
CA GLY A 22 -13.17 13.06 7.68
C GLY A 22 -12.54 12.13 6.63
N ALA A 23 -11.38 11.51 6.91
CA ALA A 23 -10.85 10.48 6.03
C ALA A 23 -11.65 9.17 6.16
N ASP A 24 -12.13 8.65 5.03
CA ASP A 24 -12.61 7.26 4.96
C ASP A 24 -11.42 6.32 4.77
N LEU A 25 -11.29 5.35 5.67
CA LEU A 25 -10.11 4.49 5.78
C LEU A 25 -10.52 3.04 5.67
N GLU A 26 -10.13 2.43 4.56
CA GLU A 26 -10.25 1.00 4.36
C GLU A 26 -8.86 0.36 4.46
N THR A 27 -8.74 -0.71 5.24
CA THR A 27 -7.48 -1.46 5.35
C THR A 27 -7.67 -2.93 5.00
N ARG A 28 -6.69 -3.50 4.32
CA ARG A 28 -6.70 -4.90 3.88
C ARG A 28 -5.46 -5.62 4.43
N LYS A 29 -5.69 -6.70 5.20
CA LYS A 29 -4.63 -7.59 5.71
C LYS A 29 -4.39 -8.75 4.75
N VAL A 30 -3.88 -8.44 3.58
CA VAL A 30 -3.60 -9.42 2.54
C VAL A 30 -2.21 -9.20 1.97
N ARG A 31 -1.58 -10.29 1.53
CA ARG A 31 -0.34 -10.19 0.75
C ARG A 31 -0.73 -9.80 -0.67
N LEU A 32 -0.17 -8.69 -1.17
CA LEU A 32 -0.28 -8.32 -2.56
C LEU A 32 0.60 -9.24 -3.41
N ASP A 33 0.02 -9.79 -4.47
CA ASP A 33 0.68 -10.58 -5.50
C ASP A 33 -0.10 -10.50 -6.82
N GLY A 34 0.43 -11.14 -7.88
CA GLY A 34 -0.15 -11.05 -9.22
C GLY A 34 -1.59 -11.59 -9.34
N ARG A 35 -2.11 -12.31 -8.34
CA ARG A 35 -3.47 -12.86 -8.36
C ARG A 35 -4.51 -11.88 -7.85
N ASN A 36 -4.11 -10.88 -7.06
CA ASN A 36 -5.03 -9.95 -6.41
C ASN A 36 -4.72 -8.47 -6.69
N ALA A 37 -3.61 -8.14 -7.35
CA ALA A 37 -3.22 -6.76 -7.59
C ALA A 37 -4.27 -5.95 -8.36
N LEU A 38 -4.87 -6.52 -9.42
CA LEU A 38 -5.90 -5.80 -10.19
C LEU A 38 -7.13 -5.49 -9.33
N GLU A 39 -7.65 -6.47 -8.59
CA GLU A 39 -8.80 -6.29 -7.69
C GLU A 39 -8.50 -5.28 -6.58
N LEU A 40 -7.30 -5.31 -6.01
CA LEU A 40 -6.93 -4.43 -4.90
C LEU A 40 -6.71 -2.98 -5.33
N LEU A 41 -6.34 -2.75 -6.59
CA LEU A 41 -6.00 -1.42 -7.11
C LEU A 41 -7.14 -0.81 -7.95
N GLU A 42 -8.16 -1.58 -8.31
CA GLU A 42 -9.30 -1.11 -9.10
C GLU A 42 -10.01 0.07 -8.41
N GLY A 43 -10.31 1.11 -9.20
CA GLY A 43 -11.01 2.31 -8.73
C GLY A 43 -10.13 3.33 -8.01
N ALA A 44 -8.83 3.06 -7.82
CA ALA A 44 -7.91 4.04 -7.26
C ALA A 44 -7.57 5.14 -8.28
N ASP A 45 -7.56 6.40 -7.84
CA ASP A 45 -7.10 7.53 -8.65
C ASP A 45 -5.56 7.57 -8.77
N VAL A 46 -4.86 7.04 -7.76
CA VAL A 46 -3.40 6.98 -7.67
C VAL A 46 -2.98 5.85 -6.73
N VAL A 47 -1.88 5.17 -7.05
CA VAL A 47 -1.26 4.16 -6.18
C VAL A 47 0.04 4.70 -5.59
N LEU A 48 0.13 4.69 -4.27
CA LEU A 48 1.35 5.01 -3.52
C LEU A 48 1.97 3.74 -2.95
N ASP A 49 3.23 3.50 -3.29
CA ASP A 49 3.96 2.29 -2.93
C ASP A 49 5.10 2.56 -1.92
N GLY A 50 5.03 1.86 -0.79
CA GLY A 50 6.04 1.79 0.27
C GLY A 50 6.65 0.39 0.47
N LEU A 51 6.66 -0.44 -0.57
CA LEU A 51 7.17 -1.81 -0.57
C LEU A 51 8.70 -1.84 -0.52
N ASP A 52 9.22 -2.90 0.08
CA ASP A 52 10.64 -3.12 0.35
C ASP A 52 11.30 -4.15 -0.57
N ASN A 53 10.57 -4.67 -1.56
CA ASN A 53 11.05 -5.74 -2.44
C ASN A 53 10.66 -5.49 -3.91
N MET A 54 11.58 -5.84 -4.81
CA MET A 54 11.42 -5.61 -6.25
C MET A 54 10.30 -6.45 -6.86
N GLU A 55 10.08 -7.68 -6.39
CA GLU A 55 9.05 -8.57 -6.91
C GLU A 55 7.65 -7.95 -6.82
N SER A 56 7.30 -7.43 -5.64
CA SER A 56 5.99 -6.79 -5.42
C SER A 56 5.86 -5.47 -6.20
N ARG A 57 6.98 -4.76 -6.44
CA ARG A 57 6.99 -3.55 -7.27
C ARG A 57 6.67 -3.85 -8.73
N TYR A 58 7.19 -4.95 -9.28
CA TYR A 58 6.84 -5.36 -10.65
C TYR A 58 5.36 -5.71 -10.76
N VAL A 59 4.80 -6.40 -9.76
CA VAL A 59 3.37 -6.71 -9.71
C VAL A 59 2.51 -5.43 -9.71
N ILE A 60 2.83 -4.44 -8.86
CA ILE A 60 2.08 -3.17 -8.83
C ILE A 60 2.25 -2.41 -10.14
N ASN A 61 3.47 -2.34 -10.69
CA ASN A 61 3.72 -1.69 -11.98
C ASN A 61 2.81 -2.24 -13.07
N ASP A 62 2.76 -3.56 -13.22
CA ASP A 62 2.00 -4.21 -14.27
C ASP A 62 0.49 -3.97 -14.10
N ALA A 63 -0.02 -4.07 -12.86
CA ALA A 63 -1.41 -3.77 -12.56
C ALA A 63 -1.77 -2.30 -12.80
N CYS A 64 -0.92 -1.35 -12.41
CA CYS A 64 -1.13 0.08 -12.65
C CYS A 64 -1.09 0.43 -14.14
N LEU A 65 -0.19 -0.19 -14.91
CA LEU A 65 -0.14 -0.05 -16.37
C LEU A 65 -1.43 -0.58 -17.02
N GLU A 66 -1.91 -1.73 -16.58
CA GLU A 66 -3.13 -2.35 -17.10
C GLU A 66 -4.39 -1.52 -16.78
N LEU A 67 -4.49 -1.00 -15.56
CA LEU A 67 -5.62 -0.18 -15.12
C LEU A 67 -5.53 1.29 -15.56
N GLY A 68 -4.37 1.72 -16.07
CA GLY A 68 -4.13 3.13 -16.43
C GLY A 68 -4.05 4.07 -15.22
N ILE A 69 -3.61 3.56 -14.07
CA ILE A 69 -3.54 4.31 -12.81
C ILE A 69 -2.12 4.86 -12.59
N PRO A 70 -1.95 6.16 -12.29
CA PRO A 70 -0.66 6.70 -11.91
C PRO A 70 -0.07 5.99 -10.68
N TRP A 71 1.20 5.58 -10.79
CA TRP A 71 1.93 4.90 -9.72
C TRP A 71 3.12 5.73 -9.25
N VAL A 72 3.22 5.94 -7.94
CA VAL A 72 4.34 6.63 -7.28
C VAL A 72 4.94 5.68 -6.25
N TYR A 73 6.24 5.39 -6.36
CA TYR A 73 6.94 4.55 -5.41
C TYR A 73 8.08 5.31 -4.72
N GLY A 74 8.34 4.95 -3.46
CA GLY A 74 9.54 5.35 -2.73
C GLY A 74 10.41 4.13 -2.44
N GLY A 75 11.73 4.31 -2.46
CA GLY A 75 12.68 3.28 -2.03
C GLY A 75 13.73 3.89 -1.12
N VAL A 76 14.21 3.13 -0.15
CA VAL A 76 15.38 3.50 0.64
C VAL A 76 16.26 2.27 0.78
N VAL A 77 17.53 2.41 0.46
CA VAL A 77 18.57 1.39 0.65
C VAL A 77 19.67 1.99 1.51
N ALA A 78 19.80 1.47 2.73
CA ALA A 78 20.69 2.03 3.75
C ALA A 78 20.46 3.54 3.96
N THR A 79 21.35 4.39 3.43
CA THR A 79 21.30 5.85 3.59
C THR A 79 20.91 6.60 2.31
N GLY A 80 20.53 5.89 1.23
CA GLY A 80 20.09 6.49 -0.04
C GLY A 80 18.64 6.15 -0.36
N GLY A 81 17.98 6.99 -1.15
CA GLY A 81 16.60 6.79 -1.61
C GLY A 81 16.34 7.43 -2.97
#